data_AF-A0A662IVK0-F1
#
_entry.id   AF-A0A662IVK0-F1
#
_cell.length_a   1.000
_cell.length_b   1.000
_cell.length_c   1.000
_cell.angle_alpha   90.00
_cell.angle_beta   90.00
_cell.angle_gamma   90.00
#
_symmetry.space_group_name_H-M   'P 1'
#
loop_
_entity.id
_entity.type
_entity.pdbx_description
1 polymer ?
#
loop_
_entity_poly.entity_id
_entity_poly.type
_entity_poly.pdbx_seq_one_letter_code
_entity_poly.pdbx_strand_id
1 'polypeptide(L)' 'MKPFSGGEGFNEVEERILAFLRSRRRGATARFIAVKVGGSLDLVREALNKLLTYDAIEKRGKFFRAKGKRRLASRAGLRA' A
#
# COMPACT_ATOMS: atom_id res chain seq x y z
N MET A 1 -24.51 4.41 -11.03
CA MET A 1 -23.10 4.27 -10.61
C MET A 1 -22.32 5.42 -11.24
N LYS A 2 -21.80 6.37 -10.46
CA LYS A 2 -20.96 7.46 -10.99
C LYS A 2 -19.49 7.04 -10.94
N PRO A 3 -18.68 7.32 -11.98
CA PRO A 3 -17.24 7.12 -11.90
C PRO A 3 -16.64 8.21 -10.99
N PHE A 4 -15.78 7.82 -10.06
CA PHE A 4 -14.98 8.76 -9.28
C PHE A 4 -13.78 9.19 -10.14
N SER A 5 -13.87 10.38 -10.72
CA SER A 5 -12.77 11.04 -11.41
C SER A 5 -11.95 11.87 -10.42
N GLY A 6 -10.64 11.63 -10.38
CA GLY A 6 -9.61 12.64 -10.11
C GLY A 6 -9.35 13.05 -8.65
N GLY A 7 -8.33 12.44 -8.04
CA GLY A 7 -7.65 12.93 -6.84
C GLY A 7 -6.50 11.98 -6.48
N GLU A 8 -5.35 12.51 -6.06
CA GLU A 8 -4.13 11.78 -5.66
C GLU A 8 -4.36 10.79 -4.50
N GLY A 9 -5.06 9.69 -4.77
CA GLY A 9 -5.38 8.62 -3.82
C GLY A 9 -4.89 7.26 -4.33
N PHE A 10 -4.72 6.33 -3.40
CA PHE A 10 -4.42 4.93 -3.73
C PHE A 10 -5.57 4.33 -4.54
N ASN A 11 -5.27 3.49 -5.53
CA ASN A 11 -6.32 2.76 -6.22
C ASN A 11 -6.92 1.66 -5.32
N GLU A 12 -8.04 1.07 -5.74
CA GLU A 12 -8.76 0.04 -4.96
C GLU A 12 -7.87 -1.13 -4.51
N VAL A 13 -6.94 -1.56 -5.36
CA VAL A 13 -6.02 -2.67 -5.07
C VAL A 13 -5.00 -2.24 -4.01
N GLU A 14 -4.43 -1.06 -4.16
CA GLU A 14 -3.49 -0.47 -3.21
C GLU A 14 -4.14 -0.25 -1.84
N GLU A 15 -5.39 0.23 -1.80
CA GLU A 15 -6.16 0.39 -0.57
C GLU A 15 -6.40 -0.95 0.14
N ARG A 16 -6.81 -1.99 -0.61
CA ARG A 16 -6.98 -3.35 -0.07
C ARG A 16 -5.67 -3.91 0.47
N ILE A 17 -4.55 -3.70 -0.23
CA ILE A 17 -3.22 -4.10 0.22
C ILE A 17 -2.85 -3.37 1.51
N LEU A 18 -3.05 -2.06 1.59
CA LEU A 18 -2.76 -1.27 2.78
C LEU A 18 -3.62 -1.69 3.97
N ALA A 19 -4.92 -1.88 3.78
CA ALA A 19 -5.83 -2.37 4.81
C ALA A 19 -5.39 -3.75 5.32
N PHE A 20 -5.05 -4.66 4.41
CA PHE A 20 -4.54 -5.99 4.75
C PHE A 20 -3.22 -5.93 5.52
N LEU A 21 -2.26 -5.09 5.10
CA LEU A 21 -0.98 -5.00 5.79
C LEU A 21 -1.08 -4.30 7.16
N ARG A 22 -1.99 -3.34 7.31
CA ARG A 22 -2.25 -2.65 8.59
C ARG A 22 -2.96 -3.52 9.62
N SER A 23 -3.79 -4.48 9.19
CA SER A 23 -4.45 -5.42 10.10
C SER A 23 -3.52 -6.50 10.65
N ARG A 24 -2.26 -6.57 10.19
CA ARG A 24 -1.31 -7.61 10.58
C ARG A 24 -0.19 -7.09 11.46
N ARG A 25 0.13 -7.89 12.49
CA ARG A 25 1.33 -7.70 13.33
C ARG A 25 2.64 -8.06 12.61
N ARG A 26 2.58 -8.93 11.59
CA ARG A 26 3.75 -9.42 10.82
C ARG A 26 3.58 -9.13 9.34
N GLY A 27 4.72 -9.00 8.65
CA GLY A 27 4.72 -8.81 7.20
C GLY A 27 4.18 -9.99 6.40
N ALA A 28 3.86 -9.75 5.13
CA ALA A 28 3.29 -10.73 4.21
C ALA A 28 4.10 -10.80 2.91
N THR A 29 4.11 -11.96 2.25
CA THR A 29 4.71 -12.10 0.90
C THR A 29 3.73 -11.64 -0.17
N ALA A 30 4.23 -11.22 -1.34
CA ALA A 30 3.38 -10.78 -2.46
C ALA A 30 2.34 -11.85 -2.86
N ARG A 31 2.73 -13.13 -2.91
CA ARG A 31 1.80 -14.25 -3.21
C ARG A 31 0.68 -14.35 -2.18
N PHE A 32 1.01 -14.24 -0.90
CA PHE A 32 0.00 -14.31 0.15
C PHE A 32 -0.93 -13.09 0.14
N ILE A 33 -0.39 -11.90 -0.14
CA ILE A 33 -1.17 -10.68 -0.31
C ILE A 33 -2.17 -10.86 -1.47
N ALA A 34 -1.71 -11.32 -2.63
CA ALA A 34 -2.56 -11.53 -3.81
C ALA A 34 -3.76 -12.45 -3.54
N VAL A 35 -3.54 -13.55 -2.82
CA VAL A 35 -4.61 -14.46 -2.37
C VAL A 35 -5.61 -13.75 -1.45
N LYS A 36 -5.15 -12.85 -0.59
CA LYS A 36 -6.00 -12.18 0.41
C LYS A 36 -6.74 -10.95 -0.11
N VAL A 37 -6.15 -10.19 -1.03
CA VAL A 37 -6.78 -9.00 -1.60
C VAL A 37 -7.62 -9.30 -2.83
N GLY A 38 -7.51 -10.52 -3.38
CA GLY A 38 -8.26 -10.98 -4.54
C GLY A 38 -7.76 -10.34 -5.83
N GLY A 39 -6.53 -10.63 -6.24
CA GLY A 39 -5.94 -10.12 -7.48
C GLY A 39 -4.83 -11.02 -8.04
N SER A 40 -4.41 -10.75 -9.28
CA SER A 40 -3.27 -11.45 -9.87
C SER A 40 -1.97 -11.06 -9.18
N LEU A 41 -0.98 -11.96 -9.19
CA LEU A 41 0.31 -11.70 -8.56
C LEU A 41 1.02 -10.49 -9.18
N ASP A 42 0.91 -10.31 -10.49
CA ASP A 42 1.58 -9.23 -11.23
C ASP A 42 0.98 -7.86 -10.90
N LEU A 43 -0.36 -7.76 -10.87
CA LEU A 43 -1.07 -6.56 -10.44
C LEU A 43 -0.72 -6.17 -9.00
N VAL A 44 -0.65 -7.16 -8.11
CA VAL A 44 -0.25 -6.91 -6.71
C VAL A 44 1.22 -6.51 -6.60
N ARG A 45 2.11 -7.08 -7.42
CA ARG A 45 3.52 -6.67 -7.45
C ARG A 45 3.68 -5.22 -7.90
N GLU A 46 2.95 -4.82 -8.94
CA GLU A 46 2.95 -3.45 -9.43
C GLU A 46 2.46 -2.48 -8.34
N ALA A 47 1.33 -2.79 -7.70
CA ALA A 47 0.79 -2.00 -6.60
C ALA A 47 1.76 -1.93 -5.41
N LEU A 48 2.40 -3.04 -5.04
CA LEU A 48 3.40 -3.05 -3.96
C LEU A 48 4.61 -2.17 -4.30
N ASN A 49 5.06 -2.15 -5.56
CA ASN A 49 6.15 -1.28 -5.99
C ASN A 49 5.74 0.20 -5.89
N LYS A 50 4.54 0.58 -6.32
CA LYS A 50 4.01 1.94 -6.15
C LYS A 50 3.93 2.34 -4.69
N LEU A 51 3.38 1.47 -3.83
CA LEU A 51 3.28 1.68 -2.39
C LEU A 51 4.66 1.84 -1.70
N LEU A 52 5.69 1.15 -2.20
CA LEU A 52 7.07 1.36 -1.75
C LEU A 52 7.60 2.73 -2.17
N THR A 53 7.36 3.15 -3.42
CA THR A 53 7.72 4.49 -3.92
C THR A 53 7.04 5.60 -3.13
N TYR A 54 5.78 5.40 -2.70
CA TYR A 54 5.05 6.34 -1.87
C TYR A 54 5.43 6.31 -0.38
N ASP A 55 6.41 5.47 0.00
CA ASP A 55 6.81 5.25 1.39
C ASP A 55 5.67 4.81 2.33
N ALA A 56 4.60 4.22 1.77
CA ALA A 56 3.43 3.77 2.52
C ALA A 56 3.65 2.40 3.19
N ILE A 57 4.58 1.61 2.64
CA ILE A 57 4.95 0.29 3.13
C ILE A 57 6.48 0.16 3.18
N GLU A 58 6.98 -0.83 3.92
CA GLU A 58 8.38 -1.24 3.92
C GLU A 58 8.52 -2.70 3.47
N LYS A 59 9.66 -3.04 2.87
CA LYS A 59 10.03 -4.40 2.48
C LYS A 59 11.23 -4.87 3.31
N ARG A 60 11.09 -6.00 4.01
CA ARG A 60 12.17 -6.69 4.73
C ARG A 60 12.35 -8.09 4.16
N GLY A 61 13.40 -8.28 3.38
CA GLY A 61 13.59 -9.51 2.59
C GLY A 61 12.41 -9.73 1.65
N LYS A 62 11.71 -10.87 1.79
CA LYS A 62 10.52 -11.20 1.00
C LYS A 62 9.19 -10.69 1.57
N PHE A 63 9.21 -10.02 2.73
CA PHE A 63 8.00 -9.62 3.45
C PHE A 63 7.74 -8.11 3.34
N PHE A 64 6.49 -7.74 3.03
CA PHE A 64 5.99 -6.37 3.01
C PHE A 64 5.23 -6.07 4.30
N ARG A 65 5.37 -4.86 4.84
CA ARG A 65 4.72 -4.37 6.07
C ARG A 65 4.19 -2.96 5.87
N ALA A 66 3.06 -2.63 6.47
CA ALA A 66 2.60 -1.24 6.49
C ALA A 66 3.55 -0.39 7.35
N LYS A 67 3.98 0.76 6.84
CA LYS A 67 4.60 1.78 7.71
C LYS A 67 3.48 2.37 8.56
N GLY A 68 3.66 2.38 9.89
CA GLY A 68 2.66 2.90 10.82
C GLY A 68 2.31 4.36 10.50
N LYS A 69 1.11 4.82 10.89
CA LYS A 69 0.58 6.19 10.65
C LYS A 69 1.51 7.36 11.06
N ARG A 70 2.64 7.12 11.72
CA ARG A 70 3.68 8.12 11.98
C ARG A 70 4.57 8.30 10.75
N ARG A 71 4.13 9.07 9.74
CA ARG A 71 4.99 9.95 8.90
C ARG A 71 4.35 10.50 7.62
N LEU A 72 3.04 10.37 7.38
CA LEU A 72 2.40 11.16 6.32
C LEU A 72 2.10 12.62 6.74
N ALA A 73 2.56 13.06 7.93
CA ALA A 73 2.35 14.41 8.46
C ALA A 73 3.54 15.37 8.23
N SER A 74 4.62 14.95 7.56
CA SER A 74 5.84 15.78 7.43
C SER A 74 6.10 16.31 6.01
N ARG A 75 5.16 16.17 5.06
CA ARG A 75 5.24 16.85 3.75
C ARG A 75 4.37 18.10 3.62
N ALA A 76 3.59 18.45 4.65
CA ALA A 76 2.71 19.62 4.66
C ALA A 76 3.17 20.74 5.63
N GLY A 77 4.40 20.68 6.17
CA GLY A 77 4.86 21.58 7.23
C GLY A 77 6.22 22.26 6.98
N LEU A 78 6.67 22.35 5.72
CA LEU A 78 7.86 23.13 5.37
C LEU A 78 7.63 23.87 4.05
N ARG A 79 6.88 24.96 4.13
CA ARG A 79 7.10 26.11 3.25
C ARG A 79 6.95 27.35 4.12
N ALA A 80 8.06 28.09 4.13
CA ALA A 80 8.35 29.44 4.65
C ALA A 80 7.20 30.21 5.31
#